data_AF-A0A8T6NQY7-F1
#
_entry.id   AF-A0A8T6NQY7-F1
#
_cell.length_a   1.000
_cell.length_b   1.000
_cell.length_c   1.000
_cell.angle_alpha   90.00
_cell.angle_beta   90.00
_cell.angle_gamma   90.00
#
_symmetry.space_group_name_H-M   'P 1'
#
loop_
_entity.id
_entity.type
_entity.pdbx_description
1 polymer ?
#
loop_
_entity_poly.entity_id
_entity_poly.type
_entity_poly.pdbx_seq_one_letter_code
_entity_poly.pdbx_strand_id
1 'polypeptide(L)'
;MRTVDWQDGRVVMIDQRLLPWELQHAEYSDYRELAQAITDMVVRGAPAIGAAAAFGMALAALQSTASDRLALINELEEAAKILKAARPTAVNLAWGVDRLLRVATNEDLDALDDIREAMLHEAQRIADEDVAINKRMAEHGAALVRDGDTILHHCNTGSLATVEWGTALGVIRTAHEQGKSIHVLLDETRPRLQGSRLSAWELTQAGIPFDIIA
;
A
#
# COMPACT_ATOMS: atom_id res chain seq x y z
N MET A 1 -3.64 11.09 3.73
CA MET A 1 -2.76 11.07 2.55
C MET A 1 -2.43 9.62 2.29
N ARG A 2 -2.63 9.15 1.06
CA ARG A 2 -2.35 7.76 0.69
C ARG A 2 -0.86 7.53 0.49
N THR A 3 -0.40 6.35 0.87
CA THR A 3 0.97 5.88 0.66
C THR A 3 1.22 5.52 -0.80
N VAL A 4 0.18 5.03 -1.48
CA VAL A 4 0.16 4.64 -2.89
C VAL A 4 -1.16 5.14 -3.48
N ASP A 5 -1.08 5.86 -4.59
CA ASP A 5 -2.26 6.45 -5.23
C ASP A 5 -2.09 6.54 -6.76
N TRP A 6 -3.19 6.81 -7.46
CA TRP A 6 -3.21 7.03 -8.91
C TRP A 6 -3.52 8.49 -9.22
N GLN A 7 -2.60 9.19 -9.88
CA GLN A 7 -2.76 10.62 -10.20
C GLN A 7 -2.25 10.89 -11.62
N ASP A 8 -3.08 11.54 -12.44
CA ASP A 8 -2.74 11.97 -13.80
C ASP A 8 -2.07 10.89 -14.67
N GLY A 9 -2.57 9.65 -14.59
CA GLY A 9 -2.06 8.51 -15.36
C GLY A 9 -0.76 7.90 -14.79
N ARG A 10 -0.36 8.26 -13.58
CA ARG A 10 0.85 7.81 -12.90
C ARG A 10 0.53 7.20 -11.54
N VAL A 11 1.39 6.28 -11.11
CA VAL A 11 1.38 5.77 -9.74
C VAL A 11 2.25 6.69 -8.90
N VAL A 12 1.68 7.29 -7.87
CA VAL A 12 2.37 8.18 -6.94
C VAL A 12 2.53 7.46 -5.61
N MET A 13 3.77 7.40 -5.10
CA MET A 13 4.08 6.74 -3.83
C MET A 13 4.93 7.64 -2.94
N ILE A 14 4.75 7.55 -1.63
CA ILE A 14 5.70 8.13 -0.67
C ILE A 14 7.00 7.31 -0.73
N ASP A 15 8.15 7.95 -0.95
CA ASP A 15 9.45 7.27 -0.86
C ASP A 15 9.84 7.06 0.61
N GLN A 16 9.48 5.89 1.13
CA GLN A 16 9.69 5.56 2.53
C GLN A 16 11.17 5.37 2.90
N ARG A 17 12.07 5.35 1.91
CA ARG A 17 13.52 5.23 2.15
C ARG A 17 14.10 6.52 2.69
N LEU A 18 13.50 7.66 2.38
CA LEU A 18 13.96 9.00 2.75
C LEU A 18 13.43 9.44 4.13
N LEU A 19 12.35 8.82 4.61
CA LEU A 19 11.83 9.03 5.95
C LEU A 19 12.82 8.56 7.04
N PRO A 20 12.94 9.27 8.17
CA PRO A 20 12.10 10.40 8.62
C PRO A 20 12.57 11.78 8.14
N TRP A 21 13.65 11.86 7.34
CA TRP A 21 14.34 13.12 7.05
C TRP A 21 13.63 13.96 5.99
N GLU A 22 13.02 13.30 5.01
CA GLU A 22 12.38 13.97 3.88
C GLU A 22 11.11 13.21 3.46
N LEU A 23 10.01 13.96 3.31
CA LEU A 23 8.77 13.46 2.72
C LEU A 23 8.77 13.82 1.23
N GLN A 24 9.07 12.84 0.39
CA GLN A 24 9.07 12.98 -1.07
C GLN A 24 8.08 11.99 -1.70
N HIS A 25 7.42 12.43 -2.76
CA HIS A 25 6.61 11.57 -3.61
C HIS A 25 7.42 11.17 -4.85
N ALA A 26 7.40 9.87 -5.16
CA ALA A 26 7.94 9.31 -6.38
C ALA A 26 6.79 8.95 -7.33
N GLU A 27 6.95 9.28 -8.60
CA GLU A 27 5.94 9.07 -9.64
C GLU A 27 6.43 8.04 -10.66
N TYR A 28 5.54 7.14 -11.06
CA TYR A 28 5.86 6.05 -11.99
C TYR A 28 4.84 5.98 -13.11
N SER A 29 5.32 6.02 -14.35
CA SER A 29 4.52 5.81 -15.56
C SER A 29 4.81 4.46 -16.24
N ASP A 30 5.77 3.68 -15.74
CA ASP A 30 6.14 2.35 -16.24
C ASP A 30 6.05 1.29 -15.14
N TYR A 31 5.37 0.19 -15.44
CA TYR A 31 5.20 -0.92 -14.50
C TYR A 31 6.53 -1.61 -14.16
N ARG A 32 7.54 -1.54 -15.04
CA ARG A 32 8.89 -2.08 -14.82
C ARG A 32 9.65 -1.23 -13.81
N GLU A 33 9.57 0.09 -13.93
CA GLU A 33 10.13 1.02 -12.94
C GLU A 33 9.42 0.88 -11.60
N LEU A 34 8.10 0.69 -11.61
CA LEU A 34 7.33 0.42 -10.40
C LEU A 34 7.73 -0.91 -9.74
N ALA A 35 7.97 -1.97 -10.52
CA ALA A 35 8.48 -3.24 -10.02
C ALA A 35 9.86 -3.07 -9.35
N GLN A 36 10.74 -2.26 -9.95
CA GLN A 36 12.03 -1.91 -9.36
C GLN A 36 11.84 -1.11 -8.06
N ALA A 37 10.92 -0.15 -8.01
CA ALA A 37 10.60 0.62 -6.81
C ALA A 37 10.08 -0.25 -5.65
N ILE A 38 9.26 -1.27 -5.95
CA ILE A 38 8.81 -2.27 -4.97
C ILE A 38 10.01 -3.09 -4.46
N THR A 39 10.92 -3.49 -5.34
CA THR A 39 12.14 -4.23 -5.02
C THR A 39 13.06 -3.43 -4.09
N ASP A 40 13.26 -2.15 -4.42
CA ASP A 40 14.11 -1.21 -3.67
C ASP A 40 13.45 -0.71 -2.38
N MET A 41 12.21 -1.15 -2.11
CA MET A 41 11.42 -0.78 -0.95
C MET A 41 11.14 0.73 -0.84
N VAL A 42 10.93 1.40 -1.99
CA VAL A 42 10.30 2.73 -2.04
C VAL A 42 8.96 2.67 -1.30
N VAL A 43 8.19 1.61 -1.60
CA VAL A 43 6.97 1.24 -0.88
C VAL A 43 7.17 -0.06 -0.10
N ARG A 44 6.54 -0.15 1.06
CA ARG A 44 6.55 -1.36 1.90
C ARG A 44 5.27 -1.47 2.72
N GLY A 45 5.08 -2.64 3.32
CA GLY A 45 3.84 -3.02 3.99
C GLY A 45 2.93 -3.79 3.04
N ALA A 46 2.35 -4.89 3.52
CA ALA A 46 1.74 -5.87 2.63
C ALA A 46 0.58 -5.28 1.81
N PRO A 47 -0.37 -4.52 2.40
CA PRO A 47 -1.44 -3.92 1.62
C PRO A 47 -0.96 -2.84 0.64
N ALA A 48 -0.02 -1.97 1.04
CA ALA A 48 0.54 -0.94 0.16
C ALA A 48 1.22 -1.55 -1.07
N ILE A 49 2.00 -2.62 -0.88
CA ILE A 49 2.65 -3.34 -1.98
C ILE A 49 1.60 -4.02 -2.88
N GLY A 50 0.52 -4.56 -2.31
CA GLY A 50 -0.58 -5.16 -3.06
C GLY A 50 -1.26 -4.15 -3.98
N ALA A 51 -1.58 -2.96 -3.47
CA ALA A 51 -2.14 -1.87 -4.25
C ALA A 51 -1.15 -1.35 -5.31
N ALA A 52 0.12 -1.16 -4.96
CA ALA A 52 1.15 -0.75 -5.92
C ALA A 52 1.28 -1.73 -7.10
N ALA A 53 1.27 -3.04 -6.82
CA ALA A 53 1.35 -4.05 -7.87
C ALA A 53 0.07 -4.13 -8.72
N ALA A 54 -1.10 -3.90 -8.12
CA ALA A 54 -2.35 -3.76 -8.87
C ALA A 54 -2.32 -2.56 -9.82
N PHE A 55 -1.83 -1.41 -9.37
CA PHE A 55 -1.61 -0.26 -10.25
C PHE A 55 -0.53 -0.53 -11.31
N GLY A 56 0.49 -1.33 -11.00
CA GLY A 56 1.46 -1.81 -12.00
C GLY A 56 0.81 -2.61 -13.11
N MET A 57 -0.15 -3.48 -12.79
CA MET A 57 -0.93 -4.21 -13.81
C MET A 57 -1.81 -3.26 -14.64
N ALA A 58 -2.39 -2.22 -14.03
CA ALA A 58 -3.14 -1.20 -14.76
C ALA A 58 -2.23 -0.39 -15.70
N LEU A 59 -1.02 0.00 -15.27
CA LEU A 59 -0.01 0.60 -16.14
C LEU A 59 0.33 -0.33 -17.31
N ALA A 60 0.57 -1.62 -17.06
CA ALA A 60 0.86 -2.58 -18.12
C ALA A 60 -0.27 -2.67 -19.16
N ALA A 61 -1.53 -2.66 -18.72
CA ALA A 61 -2.69 -2.66 -19.61
C ALA A 61 -2.76 -1.38 -20.47
N LEU A 62 -2.50 -0.21 -19.87
CA LEU A 62 -2.51 1.08 -20.57
C LEU A 62 -1.32 1.24 -21.53
N GLN A 63 -0.19 0.60 -21.23
CA GLN A 63 1.00 0.60 -22.09
C GLN A 63 0.94 -0.44 -23.21
N SER A 64 0.05 -1.43 -23.11
CA SER A 64 -0.08 -2.52 -24.08
C SER A 64 -0.48 -2.00 -25.46
N THR A 65 0.27 -2.43 -26.48
CA THR A 65 -0.02 -2.14 -27.90
C THR A 65 -0.85 -3.24 -28.58
N ALA A 66 -1.36 -4.20 -27.81
CA ALA A 66 -2.12 -5.32 -28.34
C ALA A 66 -3.35 -4.87 -29.13
N SER A 67 -3.60 -5.51 -30.28
CA SER A 67 -4.75 -5.27 -31.15
C SER A 67 -5.88 -6.29 -30.96
N ASP A 68 -5.66 -7.32 -30.15
CA ASP A 68 -6.68 -8.30 -29.78
C ASP A 68 -6.51 -8.77 -28.33
N ARG A 69 -7.54 -9.45 -27.82
CA ARG A 69 -7.63 -9.87 -26.42
C ARG A 69 -6.54 -10.88 -26.04
N LEU A 70 -6.22 -11.81 -26.94
CA LEU A 70 -5.25 -12.85 -26.65
C LEU A 70 -3.85 -12.24 -26.51
N ALA A 71 -3.50 -11.32 -27.41
CA ALA A 71 -2.25 -10.56 -27.32
C ALA A 71 -2.19 -9.73 -26.02
N LEU A 72 -3.28 -9.04 -25.64
CA LEU A 72 -3.34 -8.27 -24.40
C LEU A 72 -3.11 -9.16 -23.17
N ILE A 73 -3.78 -10.32 -23.09
CA ILE A 73 -3.62 -11.25 -21.97
C ILE A 73 -2.18 -11.75 -21.88
N ASN A 74 -1.55 -12.13 -23.00
CA ASN A 74 -0.15 -12.58 -23.01
C ASN A 74 0.81 -11.49 -22.50
N GLU A 75 0.63 -10.24 -22.94
CA GLU A 75 1.44 -9.11 -22.45
C GLU A 75 1.25 -8.88 -20.94
N LEU A 76 0.01 -8.99 -20.45
CA LEU A 76 -0.30 -8.86 -19.03
C LEU A 76 0.26 -10.01 -18.19
N GLU A 77 0.29 -11.23 -18.71
CA GLU A 77 0.94 -12.37 -18.05
C GLU A 77 2.45 -12.16 -17.89
N GLU A 78 3.12 -11.57 -18.89
CA GLU A 78 4.53 -11.19 -18.77
C GLU A 78 4.75 -10.06 -17.75
N ALA A 79 3.89 -9.04 -17.75
CA ALA A 79 3.92 -7.99 -16.74
C ALA A 79 3.70 -8.54 -15.32
N ALA A 80 2.77 -9.49 -15.17
CA ALA A 80 2.51 -10.18 -13.91
C ALA A 80 3.73 -10.94 -13.39
N LYS A 81 4.50 -11.60 -14.26
CA LYS A 81 5.75 -12.27 -13.89
C LYS A 81 6.78 -11.27 -13.34
N ILE A 82 6.95 -10.13 -14.02
CA ILE A 82 7.87 -9.06 -13.60
C ILE A 82 7.48 -8.50 -12.23
N LEU A 83 6.21 -8.13 -12.06
CA LEU A 83 5.72 -7.58 -10.79
C LEU A 83 5.84 -8.59 -9.64
N LYS A 84 5.47 -9.86 -9.87
CA LYS A 84 5.60 -10.93 -8.87
C LYS A 84 7.05 -11.23 -8.48
N ALA A 85 7.98 -11.08 -9.42
CA ALA A 85 9.41 -11.27 -9.16
C ALA A 85 10.01 -10.16 -8.29
N ALA A 86 9.40 -8.97 -8.21
CA ALA A 86 9.93 -7.86 -7.41
C ALA A 86 10.11 -8.27 -5.94
N ARG A 87 9.13 -8.97 -5.35
CA ARG A 87 9.18 -9.50 -3.99
C ARG A 87 8.39 -10.81 -3.87
N PRO A 88 9.00 -11.97 -4.21
CA PRO A 88 8.30 -13.24 -4.40
C PRO A 88 7.56 -13.78 -3.16
N THR A 89 7.96 -13.35 -1.97
CA THR A 89 7.33 -13.77 -0.70
C THR A 89 6.19 -12.85 -0.25
N ALA A 90 5.94 -11.74 -0.97
CA ALA A 90 4.87 -10.81 -0.64
C ALA A 90 3.52 -11.32 -1.17
N VAL A 91 2.78 -12.04 -0.33
CA VAL A 91 1.48 -12.64 -0.73
C VAL A 91 0.48 -11.60 -1.24
N ASN A 92 0.37 -10.44 -0.58
CA ASN A 92 -0.51 -9.36 -1.03
C ASN A 92 -0.14 -8.80 -2.41
N LEU A 93 1.14 -8.83 -2.77
CA LEU A 93 1.58 -8.47 -4.12
C LEU A 93 0.98 -9.42 -5.14
N ALA A 94 1.20 -10.73 -4.94
CA ALA A 94 0.68 -11.75 -5.85
C ALA A 94 -0.85 -11.69 -5.93
N TRP A 95 -1.53 -11.53 -4.79
CA TRP A 95 -2.97 -11.35 -4.72
C TRP A 95 -3.47 -10.16 -5.54
N GLY A 96 -2.82 -9.00 -5.45
CA GLY A 96 -3.18 -7.81 -6.23
C GLY A 96 -3.02 -8.06 -7.73
N VAL A 97 -1.88 -8.62 -8.14
CA VAL A 97 -1.62 -8.98 -9.54
C VAL A 97 -2.65 -9.99 -10.07
N ASP A 98 -2.92 -11.07 -9.32
CA ASP A 98 -3.87 -12.11 -9.72
C ASP A 98 -5.30 -11.62 -9.80
N ARG A 99 -5.66 -10.63 -8.97
CA ARG A 99 -6.97 -9.99 -9.01
C ARG A 99 -7.16 -9.20 -10.30
N LEU A 100 -6.13 -8.52 -10.77
CA LEU A 100 -6.16 -7.77 -12.03
C LEU A 100 -6.16 -8.68 -13.26
N LEU A 101 -5.41 -9.79 -13.23
CA LEU A 101 -5.46 -10.79 -14.30
C LEU A 101 -6.87 -11.36 -14.50
N ARG A 102 -7.62 -11.59 -13.41
CA ARG A 102 -9.02 -12.06 -13.51
C ARG A 102 -9.94 -11.05 -14.20
N VAL A 103 -9.67 -9.74 -14.05
CA VAL A 103 -10.42 -8.70 -14.76
C VAL A 103 -10.10 -8.76 -16.26
N ALA A 104 -8.83 -8.91 -16.63
CA ALA A 104 -8.40 -9.01 -18.02
C ALA A 104 -9.01 -10.20 -18.77
N THR A 105 -9.31 -11.29 -18.05
CA THR A 105 -9.94 -12.49 -18.60
C THR A 105 -11.46 -12.50 -18.50
N ASN A 106 -12.10 -11.41 -18.04
CA ASN A 106 -13.56 -11.35 -17.95
C ASN A 106 -14.17 -11.34 -19.36
N GLU A 107 -15.02 -12.31 -19.66
CA GLU A 107 -15.69 -12.46 -20.97
C GLU A 107 -16.80 -11.42 -21.21
N ASP A 108 -17.30 -10.77 -20.15
CA ASP A 108 -18.33 -9.73 -20.26
C ASP A 108 -17.80 -8.40 -20.83
N LEU A 109 -16.50 -8.26 -21.08
CA LEU A 109 -15.86 -7.05 -21.58
C LEU A 109 -15.45 -7.19 -23.05
N ASP A 110 -16.20 -6.63 -24.00
CA ASP A 110 -15.93 -6.88 -25.41
C ASP A 110 -14.74 -6.08 -25.97
N ALA A 111 -14.63 -4.78 -25.65
CA ALA A 111 -13.58 -3.92 -26.19
C ALA A 111 -12.31 -3.92 -25.33
N LEU A 112 -11.14 -3.82 -25.97
CA LEU A 112 -9.85 -3.76 -25.26
C LEU A 112 -9.75 -2.53 -24.34
N ASP A 113 -10.34 -1.41 -24.75
CA ASP A 113 -10.36 -0.19 -23.94
C ASP A 113 -11.23 -0.37 -22.68
N ASP A 114 -12.34 -1.10 -22.78
CA ASP A 114 -13.17 -1.45 -21.61
C ASP A 114 -12.38 -2.32 -20.62
N ILE A 115 -11.54 -3.24 -21.13
CA ILE A 115 -10.65 -4.06 -20.29
C ILE A 115 -9.62 -3.18 -19.57
N ARG A 116 -8.96 -2.27 -20.30
CA ARG A 116 -7.96 -1.35 -19.73
C ARG A 116 -8.57 -0.46 -18.64
N GLU A 117 -9.75 0.11 -18.91
CA GLU A 117 -10.51 0.93 -17.97
C GLU A 117 -10.94 0.11 -16.75
N ALA A 118 -11.51 -1.08 -16.94
CA ALA A 118 -11.92 -1.97 -15.86
C ALA A 118 -10.75 -2.38 -14.96
N MET A 119 -9.56 -2.61 -15.53
CA MET A 119 -8.36 -2.90 -14.75
C MET A 119 -7.92 -1.70 -13.91
N LEU A 120 -7.94 -0.48 -14.45
CA LEU A 120 -7.62 0.71 -13.67
C LEU A 120 -8.63 0.91 -12.52
N HIS A 121 -9.93 0.77 -12.79
CA HIS A 121 -10.97 0.84 -11.78
C HIS A 121 -10.80 -0.22 -10.70
N GLU A 122 -10.43 -1.45 -11.07
CA GLU A 122 -10.19 -2.52 -10.09
C GLU A 122 -8.97 -2.24 -9.21
N ALA A 123 -7.90 -1.68 -9.77
CA ALA A 123 -6.73 -1.28 -8.99
C ALA A 123 -7.07 -0.17 -7.97
N GLN A 124 -7.87 0.82 -8.38
CA GLN A 124 -8.39 1.85 -7.48
C GLN A 124 -9.29 1.24 -6.40
N ARG A 125 -10.15 0.29 -6.77
CA ARG A 125 -11.04 -0.42 -5.83
C ARG A 125 -10.26 -1.21 -4.79
N ILE A 126 -9.17 -1.88 -5.17
CA ILE A 126 -8.26 -2.55 -4.21
C ILE A 126 -7.73 -1.54 -3.20
N ALA A 127 -7.32 -0.35 -3.67
CA ALA A 127 -6.80 0.70 -2.81
C ALA A 127 -7.87 1.22 -1.84
N ASP A 128 -9.07 1.50 -2.35
CA ASP A 128 -10.20 2.00 -1.56
C ASP A 128 -10.69 0.98 -0.52
N GLU A 129 -10.72 -0.31 -0.88
CA GLU A 129 -11.09 -1.39 0.02
C GLU A 129 -10.11 -1.51 1.20
N ASP A 130 -8.81 -1.39 0.95
CA ASP A 130 -7.81 -1.41 2.02
C ASP A 130 -8.05 -0.27 3.03
N VAL A 131 -8.26 0.96 2.53
CA VAL A 131 -8.58 2.10 3.41
C VAL A 131 -9.85 1.83 4.22
N ALA A 132 -10.91 1.32 3.59
CA ALA A 132 -12.17 1.02 4.27
C ALA A 132 -12.03 -0.09 5.32
N ILE A 133 -11.27 -1.15 5.02
CA ILE A 133 -11.03 -2.26 5.95
C ILE A 133 -10.21 -1.77 7.16
N ASN A 134 -9.16 -0.99 6.91
CA ASN A 134 -8.27 -0.50 7.96
C ASN A 134 -8.98 0.48 8.90
N LYS A 135 -9.83 1.37 8.38
CA LYS A 135 -10.68 2.25 9.21
C LYS A 135 -11.62 1.44 10.11
N ARG A 136 -12.34 0.46 9.55
CA ARG A 136 -13.24 -0.41 10.36
C ARG A 136 -12.47 -1.22 11.40
N MET A 137 -11.33 -1.80 11.02
CA MET A 137 -10.46 -2.53 11.95
C MET A 137 -10.02 -1.63 13.10
N ALA A 138 -9.63 -0.40 12.77
CA ALA A 138 -9.15 0.56 13.75
C ALA A 138 -10.24 1.02 14.71
N GLU A 139 -11.46 1.26 14.22
CA GLU A 139 -12.63 1.56 15.07
C GLU A 139 -12.93 0.43 16.06
N HIS A 140 -12.95 -0.82 15.59
CA HIS A 140 -13.17 -1.98 16.45
C HIS A 140 -12.04 -2.19 17.45
N GLY A 141 -10.79 -2.04 17.03
CA GLY A 141 -9.64 -2.18 17.93
C GLY A 141 -9.55 -1.03 18.94
N ALA A 142 -9.91 0.20 18.56
CA ALA A 142 -9.89 1.35 19.44
C ALA A 142 -10.87 1.18 20.61
N ALA A 143 -11.97 0.45 20.43
CA ALA A 143 -12.89 0.11 21.51
C ALA A 143 -12.26 -0.75 22.62
N LEU A 144 -11.15 -1.45 22.33
CA LEU A 144 -10.41 -2.26 23.31
C LEU A 144 -9.37 -1.44 24.08
N VAL A 145 -8.98 -0.27 23.56
CA VAL A 145 -8.05 0.66 24.21
C VAL A 145 -8.80 1.50 25.23
N ARG A 146 -8.27 1.60 26.45
CA ARG A 146 -8.83 2.41 27.53
C ARG A 146 -8.11 3.74 27.61
N ASP A 147 -8.79 4.73 28.18
CA ASP A 147 -8.15 6.00 28.51
C ASP A 147 -7.05 5.77 29.57
N GLY A 148 -5.88 6.34 29.34
CA GLY A 148 -4.69 6.15 30.17
C GLY A 148 -3.79 4.96 29.80
N ASP A 149 -4.13 4.17 28.78
CA ASP A 149 -3.35 2.99 28.40
C ASP A 149 -1.94 3.35 27.87
N THR A 150 -0.97 2.52 28.23
CA THR A 150 0.35 2.47 27.56
C THR A 150 0.40 1.27 26.64
N ILE A 151 0.66 1.50 25.35
CA ILE A 151 0.59 0.47 24.30
C ILE A 151 2.00 0.20 23.78
N LEU A 152 2.43 -1.07 23.81
CA LEU A 152 3.64 -1.52 23.12
C LEU A 152 3.33 -1.75 21.63
N HIS A 153 4.13 -1.15 20.74
CA HIS A 153 4.03 -1.34 19.30
C HIS A 153 5.38 -1.79 18.71
N HIS A 154 5.34 -2.78 17.81
CA HIS A 154 6.51 -3.30 17.10
C HIS A 154 6.40 -3.09 15.58
N CYS A 155 7.53 -2.78 14.91
CA CYS A 155 7.62 -2.53 13.47
C CYS A 155 6.85 -1.27 13.01
N ASN A 156 6.39 -1.26 11.75
CA ASN A 156 5.54 -0.24 11.17
C ASN A 156 4.29 -0.87 10.58
N THR A 157 3.14 -0.44 11.12
CA THR A 157 1.80 -0.90 10.71
C THR A 157 0.84 0.28 10.54
N GLY A 158 1.40 1.47 10.30
CA GLY A 158 0.65 2.71 10.07
C GLY A 158 0.12 2.87 8.67
N SER A 159 -0.27 4.10 8.37
CA SER A 159 -0.65 4.54 7.05
C SER A 159 0.44 4.18 6.04
N LEU A 160 1.72 4.35 6.38
CA LEU A 160 2.86 4.01 5.52
C LEU A 160 2.95 2.51 5.18
N ALA A 161 2.41 1.62 6.01
CA ALA A 161 2.41 0.18 5.74
C ALA A 161 1.18 -0.30 4.95
N THR A 162 0.24 0.59 4.68
CA THR A 162 -1.06 0.32 4.03
C THR A 162 -1.29 1.36 2.93
N VAL A 163 -2.44 1.32 2.27
CA VAL A 163 -2.81 2.41 1.34
C VAL A 163 -3.07 3.68 2.15
N GLU A 164 -3.79 3.56 3.26
CA GLU A 164 -3.98 4.61 4.24
C GLU A 164 -4.40 4.03 5.59
N TRP A 165 -4.28 4.84 6.63
CA TRP A 165 -4.76 4.61 8.00
C TRP A 165 -3.91 3.67 8.83
N GLY A 166 -3.59 2.48 8.31
CA GLY A 166 -2.85 1.46 9.03
C GLY A 166 -3.71 0.47 9.80
N THR A 167 -3.07 -0.58 10.30
CA THR A 167 -3.71 -1.65 11.08
C THR A 167 -3.52 -1.39 12.58
N ALA A 168 -2.48 -1.92 13.22
CA ALA A 168 -2.29 -1.75 14.66
C ALA A 168 -1.97 -0.30 15.03
N LEU A 169 -1.13 0.40 14.26
CA LEU A 169 -0.91 1.83 14.46
C LEU A 169 -2.17 2.66 14.08
N GLY A 170 -3.00 2.15 13.16
CA GLY A 170 -4.31 2.73 12.86
C GLY A 170 -5.27 2.66 14.04
N VAL A 171 -5.28 1.56 14.80
CA VAL A 171 -6.01 1.43 16.08
C VAL A 171 -5.53 2.47 17.08
N ILE A 172 -4.22 2.60 17.27
CA ILE A 172 -3.61 3.58 18.19
C ILE A 172 -4.03 5.00 17.78
N ARG A 173 -3.90 5.33 16.49
CA ARG A 173 -4.32 6.62 15.94
C ARG A 173 -5.80 6.89 16.19
N THR A 174 -6.67 5.92 15.93
CA THR A 174 -8.12 6.07 16.12
C THR A 174 -8.48 6.26 17.59
N ALA A 175 -7.83 5.53 18.51
CA ALA A 175 -8.02 5.72 19.94
C ALA A 175 -7.62 7.14 20.39
N HIS A 176 -6.51 7.66 19.87
CA HIS A 176 -6.07 9.03 20.14
C HIS A 176 -7.03 10.08 19.58
N GLU A 177 -7.47 9.94 18.32
CA GLU A 177 -8.45 10.85 17.69
C GLU A 177 -9.82 10.83 18.41
N GLN A 178 -10.17 9.72 19.08
CA GLN A 178 -11.33 9.63 19.98
C GLN A 178 -11.14 10.32 21.34
N GLY A 179 -10.00 10.97 21.56
CA GLY A 179 -9.70 11.75 22.76
C GLY A 179 -9.12 10.96 23.93
N LYS A 180 -8.73 9.70 23.72
CA LYS A 180 -8.09 8.90 24.77
C LYS A 180 -6.64 9.35 24.97
N SER A 181 -6.27 9.58 26.22
CA SER A 181 -4.90 9.82 26.64
C SER A 181 -4.15 8.50 26.59
N ILE A 182 -3.34 8.29 25.56
CA ILE A 182 -2.52 7.08 25.39
C ILE A 182 -1.04 7.44 25.26
N HIS A 183 -0.18 6.49 25.60
CA HIS A 183 1.26 6.58 25.37
C HIS A 183 1.77 5.34 24.65
N VAL A 184 2.66 5.49 23.68
CA VAL A 184 3.19 4.36 22.89
C VAL A 184 4.63 4.06 23.29
N LEU A 185 4.90 2.82 23.69
CA LEU A 185 6.26 2.30 23.74
C LEU A 185 6.56 1.67 22.37
N LEU A 186 7.56 2.20 21.67
CA LEU A 186 7.81 1.86 20.27
C LEU A 186 9.17 1.17 20.11
N ASP A 187 9.14 -0.12 19.78
CA ASP A 187 10.37 -0.86 19.51
C ASP A 187 11.06 -0.33 18.25
N GLU A 188 12.37 -0.08 18.30
CA GLU A 188 13.10 0.48 17.14
C GLU A 188 13.01 -0.43 15.90
N THR A 189 12.88 -1.75 16.11
CA THR A 189 12.69 -2.78 15.08
C THR A 189 13.92 -2.98 14.16
N ARG A 190 15.00 -3.54 14.71
CA ARG A 190 16.18 -3.94 13.92
C ARG A 190 15.84 -5.04 12.88
N PRO A 191 16.62 -5.14 11.78
CA PRO A 191 17.74 -4.28 11.41
C PRO A 191 17.36 -3.05 10.58
N ARG A 192 16.10 -2.95 10.12
CA ARG A 192 15.65 -1.92 9.17
C ARG A 192 15.08 -0.67 9.86
N LEU A 193 14.91 -0.72 11.18
CA LEU A 193 14.54 0.41 12.02
C LEU A 193 13.15 0.97 11.69
N GLN A 194 12.18 0.11 11.36
CA GLN A 194 10.85 0.55 10.94
C GLN A 194 10.10 1.30 12.05
N GLY A 195 10.25 0.88 13.30
CA GLY A 195 9.63 1.56 14.42
C GLY A 195 10.21 2.96 14.56
N SER A 196 11.52 3.07 14.75
CA SER A 196 12.16 4.37 14.99
C SER A 196 12.18 5.31 13.78
N ARG A 197 12.10 4.80 12.55
CA ARG A 197 12.09 5.64 11.34
C ARG A 197 10.70 5.99 10.82
N LEU A 198 9.78 5.03 10.79
CA LEU A 198 8.50 5.18 10.10
C LEU A 198 7.36 5.38 11.10
N SER A 199 7.20 4.47 12.06
CA SER A 199 6.14 4.60 13.06
C SER A 199 6.33 5.83 13.94
N ALA A 200 7.55 6.12 14.37
CA ALA A 200 7.86 7.32 15.13
C ALA A 200 7.54 8.60 14.34
N TRP A 201 7.83 8.60 13.03
CA TRP A 201 7.49 9.71 12.14
C TRP A 201 5.97 9.90 12.06
N GLU A 202 5.21 8.82 11.84
CA GLU A 202 3.74 8.87 11.78
C GLU A 202 3.10 9.32 13.10
N LEU A 203 3.59 8.80 14.24
CA LEU A 203 3.14 9.21 15.57
C LEU A 203 3.43 10.69 15.83
N THR A 204 4.59 11.18 15.39
CA THR A 204 4.95 12.61 15.48
C THR A 204 3.99 13.47 14.67
N GLN A 205 3.66 13.09 13.43
CA GLN A 205 2.70 13.83 12.60
C GLN A 205 1.29 13.84 13.22
N ALA A 206 0.91 12.76 13.91
CA ALA A 206 -0.39 12.63 14.57
C ALA A 206 -0.45 13.26 15.96
N GLY A 207 0.67 13.76 16.52
CA GLY A 207 0.72 14.31 17.87
C GLY A 207 0.54 13.28 18.99
N ILE A 208 0.79 12.00 18.71
CA ILE A 208 0.61 10.91 19.67
C ILE A 208 1.89 10.77 20.52
N PRO A 209 1.83 10.82 21.86
CA PRO A 209 3.00 10.65 22.72
C PRO A 209 3.64 9.25 22.60
N PHE A 210 4.97 9.18 22.50
CA PHE A 210 5.69 7.92 22.44
C PHE A 210 7.13 8.03 22.96
N ASP A 211 7.69 6.88 23.36
CA ASP A 211 9.11 6.67 23.61
C ASP A 211 9.63 5.52 22.74
N ILE A 212 10.82 5.68 22.17
CA ILE A 212 11.49 4.61 21.42
C ILE A 212 12.28 3.73 22.39
N ILE A 213 12.13 2.40 22.28
CA ILE A 213 12.86 1.41 23.08
C ILE A 213 13.59 0.39 22.17
N ALA A 214 14.59 -0.29 22.72
CA ALA A 214 15.47 -1.24 22.02
C ALA A 214 15.31 -2.68 22.56
#